data_AF-A0A8S4E8Z4-F1
#
_entry.id   AF-A0A8S4E8Z4-F1
#
_cell.length_a   1.000
_cell.length_b   1.000
_cell.length_c   1.000
_cell.angle_alpha   90.00
_cell.angle_beta   90.00
_cell.angle_gamma   90.00
#
_symmetry.space_group_name_H-M   'P 1'
#
loop_
_entity.id
_entity.type
_entity.pdbx_description
1 polymer ?
#
loop_
_entity_poly.entity_id
_entity_poly.type
_entity_poly.pdbx_seq_one_letter_code
_entity_poly.pdbx_strand_id
1 'polypeptide(L)' 'MVSVYGIPVGCSHNRAWRLYAETVRNPRGFPATLCRDWTSATHSCDFHIDGYMGFGARPPMQGKMYLLTNEKPPYARNGP' A
#
# COMPACT_ATOMS: atom_id res chain seq x y z
N MET A 1 -15.50 23.47 -15.52
CA MET A 1 -16.11 23.06 -14.23
C MET A 1 -16.25 21.54 -14.27
N VAL A 2 -15.34 20.78 -13.65
CA VAL A 2 -15.41 19.30 -13.66
C VAL A 2 -16.09 18.84 -12.37
N SER A 3 -17.13 18.06 -12.59
CA SER A 3 -18.16 17.66 -11.64
C SER A 3 -17.65 16.66 -10.60
N VAL A 4 -18.01 16.90 -9.33
CA VAL A 4 -17.81 16.01 -8.19
C VAL A 4 -18.82 14.86 -8.29
N TYR A 5 -18.46 13.75 -8.94
CA TYR A 5 -19.19 12.48 -8.86
C TYR A 5 -18.22 11.34 -8.60
N GLY A 6 -18.54 10.54 -7.58
CA GLY A 6 -17.65 9.62 -6.87
C GLY A 6 -16.78 8.72 -7.74
N ILE A 7 -15.52 8.60 -7.33
CA ILE A 7 -14.72 7.41 -7.60
C ILE A 7 -15.59 6.21 -7.19
N PRO A 8 -15.91 5.27 -8.08
CA PRO A 8 -16.78 4.17 -7.71
C PRO A 8 -16.07 3.41 -6.61
N VAL A 9 -16.69 3.35 -5.43
CA VAL A 9 -16.24 2.57 -4.26
C VAL A 9 -15.85 1.14 -4.63
N GLY A 10 -16.39 0.60 -5.74
CA GLY A 10 -15.98 -0.68 -6.31
C GLY A 10 -14.53 -0.74 -6.85
N CYS A 11 -13.96 0.33 -7.38
CA CYS A 11 -12.60 0.31 -7.93
C CYS A 11 -11.55 0.23 -6.81
N SER A 12 -11.75 0.98 -5.72
CA SER A 12 -10.87 0.93 -4.54
C SER A 12 -11.05 -0.35 -3.73
N HIS A 13 -12.29 -0.84 -3.54
CA HIS A 13 -12.52 -2.15 -2.89
C HIS A 13 -11.87 -3.29 -3.66
N ASN A 14 -12.03 -3.31 -4.99
CA ASN A 14 -11.42 -4.34 -5.83
C ASN A 14 -9.89 -4.26 -5.87
N ARG A 15 -9.31 -3.11 -5.51
CA ARG A 15 -7.86 -2.96 -5.47
C ARG A 15 -7.25 -3.80 -4.35
N ALA A 16 -7.91 -3.91 -3.19
CA ALA A 16 -7.35 -4.61 -2.03
C ALA A 16 -7.00 -6.08 -2.34
N TRP A 17 -7.94 -6.86 -2.88
CA TRP A 17 -7.68 -8.26 -3.20
C TRP A 17 -6.72 -8.43 -4.37
N ARG A 18 -6.70 -7.51 -5.33
CA ARG A 18 -5.75 -7.53 -6.46
C ARG A 18 -4.31 -7.33 -5.99
N LEU A 19 -4.10 -6.40 -5.05
CA LEU A 19 -2.79 -6.21 -4.42
C LEU A 19 -2.37 -7.46 -3.65
N TYR A 20 -3.27 -8.04 -2.86
CA TYR A 20 -2.97 -9.27 -2.11
C TYR A 20 -2.62 -10.44 -3.04
N ALA A 21 -3.37 -10.63 -4.13
CA ALA A 21 -3.11 -11.71 -5.10
C ALA A 21 -1.70 -11.63 -5.70
N GLU A 22 -1.19 -10.42 -5.96
CA GLU A 22 0.17 -10.23 -6.47
C GLU A 22 1.25 -10.60 -5.44
N THR A 23 0.98 -10.39 -4.15
CA THR A 23 1.93 -10.72 -3.06
C THR A 23 2.23 -12.21 -2.96
N VAL A 24 1.32 -13.08 -3.43
CA VAL A 24 1.54 -14.54 -3.45
C VAL A 24 2.68 -14.92 -4.40
N ARG A 25 2.80 -14.23 -5.54
CA ARG A 25 3.87 -14.44 -6.52
C ARG A 25 5.13 -13.64 -6.17
N ASN A 26 4.96 -12.49 -5.52
CA ASN A 26 6.05 -11.62 -5.11
C ASN A 26 5.90 -11.18 -3.64
N PRO A 27 6.31 -12.01 -2.66
CA PRO A 27 6.13 -11.73 -1.24
C PRO A 27 6.89 -10.48 -0.74
N ARG A 28 7.89 -10.01 -1.49
CA ARG A 28 8.69 -8.82 -1.15
C ARG A 28 8.32 -7.59 -2.01
N GLY A 29 7.31 -7.69 -2.85
CA GLY A 29 6.95 -6.64 -3.82
C GLY A 29 6.27 -5.41 -3.23
N PHE A 30 5.76 -5.52 -2.00
CA PHE A 30 4.97 -4.49 -1.32
C PHE A 30 5.63 -4.10 0.01
N PRO A 31 6.79 -3.41 -0.04
CA PRO A 31 7.44 -2.91 1.17
C PRO A 31 6.54 -1.88 1.84
N ALA A 32 6.34 -2.04 3.15
CA ALA A 32 5.54 -1.16 3.97
C ALA A 32 6.39 -0.53 5.07
N THR A 33 6.11 0.74 5.34
CA THR A 33 6.79 1.56 6.34
C THR A 33 5.83 1.82 7.50
N LEU A 34 6.28 1.57 8.72
CA LEU A 34 5.56 1.92 9.93
C LEU A 34 5.59 3.43 10.12
N CYS A 35 4.42 4.05 10.19
CA CYS A 35 4.35 5.49 10.39
C CYS A 35 3.06 5.89 11.09
N ARG A 36 3.12 6.95 11.89
CA ARG A 36 1.95 7.42 12.66
C ARG A 36 0.90 8.02 11.73
N ASP A 37 1.31 8.91 10.84
CA ASP A 37 0.44 9.62 9.91
C ASP A 37 1.18 9.95 8.60
N TRP A 38 0.67 9.48 7.46
CA TRP A 38 1.16 9.81 6.11
C TRP A 38 0.38 10.95 5.44
N THR A 39 -0.83 11.22 5.94
CA THR A 39 -1.76 12.20 5.33
C THR A 39 -1.60 13.62 5.87
N SER A 40 -0.81 13.81 6.94
CA SER A 40 -0.58 15.14 7.51
C SER A 40 0.56 15.83 6.77
N ALA A 41 0.31 17.04 6.25
CA ALA A 41 1.35 17.86 5.62
C ALA A 41 2.54 18.18 6.56
N THR A 42 2.37 18.00 7.87
CA THR A 42 3.37 18.26 8.90
C THR A 42 4.16 17.03 9.34
N HIS A 43 3.79 15.82 8.92
CA HIS A 43 4.47 14.59 9.29
C HIS A 43 4.96 13.86 8.03
N SER A 44 6.29 13.89 7.81
CA SER A 44 6.94 13.07 6.80
C SER A 44 7.09 11.64 7.33
N CYS A 45 6.53 10.65 6.63
CA CYS A 45 7.01 9.28 6.81
C CYS A 45 8.27 9.09 5.98
N ASP A 46 9.34 8.67 6.62
CA ASP A 46 10.55 8.26 5.91
C ASP A 46 10.32 6.86 5.37
N PHE A 47 10.14 6.71 4.05
CA PHE A 47 9.88 5.39 3.47
C PHE A 47 11.10 4.48 3.58
N HIS A 48 11.00 3.49 4.47
CA HIS A 48 11.92 2.37 4.62
C HIS A 48 11.15 1.05 4.78
N ILE A 49 11.85 -0.07 4.71
CA ILE A 49 11.22 -1.39 4.73
C ILE A 49 11.12 -1.88 6.19
N ASP A 50 9.99 -1.61 6.83
CA ASP A 50 9.65 -2.16 8.16
C ASP A 50 8.94 -3.51 8.07
N GLY A 51 8.37 -3.82 6.91
CA GLY A 51 7.69 -5.08 6.66
C GLY A 51 7.17 -5.18 5.24
N TYR A 52 6.38 -6.21 5.00
CA TYR A 52 5.74 -6.47 3.72
C TYR A 52 4.24 -6.65 3.90
N MET A 53 3.47 -6.12 2.97
CA MET A 53 2.03 -6.39 2.92
C MET A 53 1.75 -7.76 2.27
N GLY A 54 0.70 -8.44 2.73
CA GLY A 54 0.15 -9.64 2.10
C GLY A 54 0.84 -10.92 2.52
N PHE A 55 1.14 -11.81 1.58
CA PHE A 55 1.69 -13.14 1.87
C PHE A 55 3.06 -13.11 2.56
N GLY A 56 3.88 -12.09 2.29
CA GLY A 56 5.20 -11.92 2.90
C GLY A 56 5.18 -11.31 4.30
N ALA A 57 3.99 -10.97 4.83
CA ALA A 57 3.83 -10.30 6.11
C ALA A 57 4.24 -11.24 7.26
N ARG A 58 5.13 -10.77 8.16
CA ARG A 58 5.65 -11.56 9.29
C ARG A 58 5.50 -10.79 10.60
N PRO A 59 4.99 -11.39 11.68
CA PRO A 59 4.99 -10.77 12.99
C PRO A 59 6.41 -10.42 13.48
N PRO A 60 6.58 -9.36 14.29
CA PRO A 60 5.54 -8.44 14.75
C PRO A 60 5.29 -7.30 13.76
N MET A 61 4.05 -7.15 13.29
CA MET A 61 3.59 -5.95 12.57
C MET A 61 2.44 -5.38 13.37
N GLN A 62 2.68 -4.26 14.05
CA GLN A 62 1.69 -3.58 14.86
C GLN A 62 1.73 -2.09 14.55
N GLY A 63 0.57 -1.44 14.56
CA GLY A 63 0.42 -0.03 14.20
C GLY A 63 0.03 0.17 12.73
N LYS A 64 0.06 1.43 12.30
CA LYS A 64 -0.30 1.82 10.93
C LYS A 64 0.93 1.75 10.05
N MET A 65 0.83 0.97 8.97
CA MET A 65 1.88 0.90 7.96
C MET A 65 1.35 1.47 6.65
N TYR A 66 2.20 2.20 5.95
CA TYR A 66 1.90 2.83 4.68
C TYR A 66 2.85 2.29 3.62
N LEU A 67 2.35 2.15 2.41
CA LEU A 67 3.12 1.67 1.28
C LEU A 67 2.64 2.32 -0.01
N LEU A 68 3.54 2.37 -0.98
CA LEU A 68 3.25 2.92 -2.30
C LEU A 68 3.07 1.78 -3.31
N THR A 69 2.11 1.98 -4.20
CA THR A 69 1.76 1.03 -5.27
C THR A 69 1.68 1.76 -6.59
N ASN A 70 1.79 1.03 -7.70
CA ASN A 70 1.52 1.58 -9.02
C ASN A 70 0.00 1.72 -9.25
N GLU A 71 -0.39 2.57 -10.19
CA GLU A 71 -1.80 2.74 -10.57
C GLU A 71 -2.34 1.51 -11.33
N LYS A 72 -1.46 0.80 -12.05
CA LYS A 72 -1.77 -0.36 -12.89
C LYS A 72 -0.86 -1.54 -12.52
N PRO A 73 -1.27 -2.79 -12.81
CA PRO A 73 -0.41 -3.96 -12.65
C PRO A 73 0.86 -3.86 -13.51
N PRO A 74 2.02 -4.37 -13.04
CA PRO A 74 2.26 -4.90 -11.69
C PRO A 74 2.20 -3.76 -10.65
N TYR A 75 1.43 -3.99 -9.58
CA TYR A 75 1.19 -2.97 -8.56
C TYR A 75 2.37 -2.82 -7.60
N ALA A 76 3.18 -3.87 -7.46
CA ALA A 76 4.38 -3.90 -6.64
C ALA A 76 5.41 -2.86 -7.07
N ARG A 77 6.06 -2.19 -6.10
CA ARG A 77 7.21 -1.30 -6.33
C ARG A 77 8.55 -1.94 -5.99
N ASN A 78 8.56 -3.07 -5.28
CA ASN A 78 9.75 -3.82 -4.85
C ASN A 78 10.73 -3.09 -3.91
N GLY A 79 10.58 -1.78 -3.69
CA GLY A 79 11.43 -0.97 -2.82
C GLY A 79 11.14 0.53 -3.01
N PRO A 80 11.57 1.40 -2.07
CA PRO A 80 11.88 2.79 -2.40
C PRO A 80 13.06 2.88 -3.38
#